data_AF-A0A6C0K969-F1
#
_entry.id   AF-A0A6C0K969-F1
#
_cell.length_a   1.000
_cell.length_b   1.000
_cell.length_c   1.000
_cell.angle_alpha   90.00
_cell.angle_beta   90.00
_cell.angle_gamma   90.00
#
_symmetry.space_group_name_H-M   'P 1'
#
loop_
_entity.id
_entity.type
_entity.pdbx_description
1 polymer ?
#
loop_
_entity_poly.entity_id
_entity_poly.type
_entity_poly.pdbx_seq_one_letter_code
_entity_poly.pdbx_strand_id
1 'polypeptide(L)'
;MLSQEDKFNNSKAPIKHWNHSDYNKQSNGYYVIRTKNNDADNNMSKRLERLDKKLNKILINLDVLVNYPEVARLLRMDSFLNGGLELLKTYHTGTKSLAELEWRNSPNFFGVNYPYGVSETGSFPLGTDRFLRARSRKIYLGIRNSTPFETDKLIVHELSHTICNDVVYRAVHSDNFKKAEILMKTLWYSKNIKSL
;
A
#
# COMPACT_ATOMS: atom_id res chain seq x y z
N MET A 1 -18.18 -11.46 26.89
CA MET A 1 -18.01 -10.98 25.50
C MET A 1 -16.59 -10.45 25.40
N LEU A 2 -15.72 -11.10 24.63
CA LEU A 2 -14.37 -10.56 24.34
C LEU A 2 -14.50 -9.38 23.38
N SER A 3 -13.70 -8.34 23.58
CA SER A 3 -13.69 -7.15 22.72
C SER A 3 -13.27 -7.52 21.29
N GLN A 4 -13.63 -6.72 20.28
CA GLN A 4 -13.21 -7.01 18.90
C GLN A 4 -11.68 -6.91 18.71
N GLU A 5 -10.96 -6.18 19.58
CA GLU A 5 -9.49 -6.18 19.62
C GLU A 5 -8.92 -7.57 19.96
N ASP A 6 -9.59 -8.32 20.84
CA ASP A 6 -9.16 -9.68 21.25
C ASP A 6 -9.34 -10.72 20.15
N LYS A 7 -10.21 -10.45 19.15
CA LYS A 7 -10.41 -11.34 17.99
C LYS A 7 -9.33 -11.16 16.93
N PHE A 8 -8.74 -9.97 16.82
CA PHE A 8 -7.62 -9.69 15.90
C PHE A 8 -6.32 -10.36 16.37
N ASN A 9 -6.11 -10.46 17.68
CA ASN A 9 -4.92 -11.09 18.29
C ASN A 9 -4.90 -12.62 18.20
N ASN A 10 -6.00 -13.28 17.81
CA ASN A 10 -6.14 -14.73 17.80
C ASN A 10 -6.05 -15.38 16.39
N SER A 11 -5.78 -14.61 15.34
CA SER A 11 -5.48 -15.19 14.02
C SER A 11 -4.02 -15.67 14.02
N LYS A 12 -3.79 -16.93 13.62
CA LYS A 12 -2.51 -17.67 13.72
C LYS A 12 -1.34 -17.14 12.85
N ALA A 13 -1.29 -15.85 12.54
CA ALA A 13 -0.04 -15.19 12.21
C ALA A 13 0.47 -14.55 13.50
N PRO A 14 1.72 -14.80 13.94
CA PRO A 14 2.23 -14.14 15.13
C PRO A 14 2.35 -12.64 14.84
N ILE A 15 1.30 -11.87 15.16
CA ILE A 15 1.42 -10.44 15.37
C ILE A 15 2.13 -10.31 16.72
N LYS A 16 3.44 -10.56 16.70
CA LYS A 16 4.33 -10.01 17.72
C LYS A 16 4.05 -8.51 17.67
N HIS A 17 3.47 -7.96 18.74
CA HIS A 17 3.30 -6.52 18.87
C HIS A 17 4.59 -5.85 18.38
N TRP A 18 4.45 -4.96 17.40
CA TRP A 18 5.56 -4.18 16.87
C TRP A 18 6.12 -3.35 18.01
N ASN A 19 7.13 -3.89 18.71
CA ASN A 19 7.83 -3.17 19.74
C ASN A 19 8.50 -1.98 19.06
N HIS A 20 7.94 -0.78 19.27
CA HIS A 20 8.45 0.49 18.75
C HIS A 20 9.85 0.84 19.29
N SER A 21 10.48 -0.06 20.04
CA SER A 21 11.80 0.08 20.65
C SER A 21 12.96 -0.18 19.68
N ASP A 22 12.73 -0.75 18.49
CA ASP A 22 13.77 -0.99 17.52
C ASP A 22 14.01 0.26 16.64
N TYR A 23 14.81 1.18 17.19
CA TYR A 23 15.59 2.23 16.50
C TYR A 23 14.93 2.95 15.29
N ASN A 24 14.13 3.96 15.60
CA ASN A 24 13.68 4.97 14.64
C ASN A 24 14.76 6.03 14.42
N LYS A 25 15.45 6.03 13.27
CA LYS A 25 16.01 7.28 12.74
C LYS A 25 15.33 7.59 11.42
N GLN A 26 14.51 8.64 11.42
CA GLN A 26 14.00 9.22 10.19
C GLN A 26 15.20 9.66 9.34
N SER A 27 15.35 9.07 8.16
CA SER A 27 16.19 9.62 7.10
C SER A 27 15.27 10.11 6.01
N ASN A 28 15.33 11.41 5.70
CA ASN A 28 14.45 12.06 4.71
C ASN A 28 12.94 11.79 4.92
N GLY A 29 12.49 11.55 6.16
CA GLY A 29 11.10 11.30 6.53
C GLY A 29 10.57 9.88 6.27
N TYR A 30 11.44 8.91 5.98
CA TYR A 30 11.10 7.49 5.88
C TYR A 30 11.57 6.74 7.14
N TYR A 31 10.79 5.75 7.55
CA TYR A 31 11.22 4.79 8.57
C TYR A 31 12.21 3.81 7.93
N VAL A 32 13.40 3.75 8.51
CA VAL A 32 14.49 2.85 8.11
C VAL A 32 14.89 2.05 9.34
N ILE A 33 14.76 0.73 9.28
CA ILE A 33 15.31 -0.16 10.31
C ILE A 33 16.75 -0.48 9.87
N ARG A 34 17.73 -0.05 10.66
CA ARG A 34 19.16 -0.03 10.26
C ARG A 34 19.77 -1.42 10.04
N THR A 35 20.50 -1.54 8.93
CA THR A 35 21.74 -2.35 8.86
C THR A 35 22.97 -1.48 9.10
N LYS A 36 24.11 -2.11 9.41
CA LYS A 36 25.38 -1.42 9.74
C LYS A 36 26.05 -0.64 8.58
N ASN A 37 25.48 -0.57 7.37
CA ASN A 37 26.13 0.00 6.18
C ASN A 37 25.38 1.23 5.61
N ASN A 38 26.03 2.41 5.68
CA ASN A 38 25.47 3.70 5.27
C ASN A 38 25.14 3.80 3.76
N ASP A 39 25.89 3.14 2.87
CA ASP A 39 25.67 3.26 1.41
C ASP A 39 24.45 2.48 0.92
N ALA A 40 24.16 1.33 1.55
CA ALA A 40 22.96 0.55 1.27
C ALA A 40 21.69 1.35 1.67
N ASP A 41 21.77 2.09 2.77
CA ASP A 41 20.68 2.91 3.28
C ASP A 41 20.42 4.15 2.39
N ASN A 42 21.47 4.73 1.80
CA ASN A 42 21.35 5.84 0.84
C ASN A 42 20.67 5.42 -0.47
N ASN A 43 21.02 4.26 -1.03
CA ASN A 43 20.39 3.72 -2.24
C ASN A 43 18.91 3.38 -1.98
N MET A 44 18.63 2.72 -0.86
CA MET A 44 17.27 2.38 -0.43
C MET A 44 16.38 3.62 -0.26
N SER A 45 16.88 4.65 0.43
CA SER A 45 16.14 5.91 0.63
C SER A 45 15.80 6.58 -0.70
N LYS A 46 16.75 6.63 -1.64
CA LYS A 46 16.52 7.15 -3.01
C LYS A 46 15.48 6.34 -3.76
N ARG A 47 15.44 5.02 -3.58
CA ARG A 47 14.44 4.14 -4.22
C ARG A 47 13.05 4.39 -3.65
N LEU A 48 12.89 4.47 -2.33
CA LEU A 48 11.61 4.85 -1.70
C LEU A 48 11.15 6.21 -2.18
N GLU A 49 12.05 7.20 -2.20
CA GLU A 49 11.73 8.55 -2.68
C GLU A 49 11.27 8.54 -4.15
N ARG A 50 11.90 7.74 -5.02
CA ARG A 50 11.49 7.59 -6.42
C ARG A 50 10.07 6.99 -6.53
N LEU A 51 9.77 5.98 -5.74
CA LEU A 51 8.44 5.34 -5.71
C LEU A 51 7.39 6.31 -5.20
N ASP A 52 7.69 7.05 -4.13
CA ASP A 52 6.79 8.01 -3.52
C ASP A 52 6.52 9.19 -4.47
N LYS A 53 7.55 9.69 -5.17
CA LYS A 53 7.38 10.70 -6.23
C LYS A 53 6.48 10.19 -7.36
N LYS A 54 6.70 8.94 -7.80
CA LYS A 54 5.87 8.33 -8.86
C LYS A 54 4.43 8.14 -8.40
N LEU A 55 4.21 7.65 -7.18
CA LEU A 55 2.89 7.50 -6.58
C LEU A 55 2.18 8.85 -6.47
N ASN A 56 2.83 9.86 -5.89
CA ASN A 56 2.27 11.20 -5.79
C ASN A 56 1.92 11.78 -7.16
N LYS A 57 2.76 11.59 -8.17
CA LYS A 57 2.47 12.04 -9.54
C LYS A 57 1.20 11.38 -10.09
N ILE A 58 1.02 10.08 -9.87
CA ILE A 58 -0.21 9.35 -10.27
C ILE A 58 -1.42 9.94 -9.55
N LEU A 59 -1.34 10.11 -8.23
CA LEU A 59 -2.49 10.52 -7.42
C LEU A 59 -2.92 11.97 -7.67
N ILE A 60 -1.97 12.89 -7.89
CA ILE A 60 -2.26 14.29 -8.23
C ILE A 60 -2.91 14.39 -9.61
N ASN A 61 -2.53 13.51 -10.55
CA ASN A 61 -3.09 13.50 -11.90
C ASN A 61 -4.23 12.50 -12.06
N LEU A 62 -4.79 11.96 -10.98
CA LEU A 62 -5.75 10.86 -11.08
C LEU A 62 -6.99 11.28 -11.87
N ASP A 63 -7.47 12.51 -11.67
CA ASP A 63 -8.66 13.05 -12.36
C ASP A 63 -8.45 13.17 -13.89
N VAL A 64 -7.20 13.32 -14.35
CA VAL A 64 -6.85 13.21 -15.78
C VAL A 64 -6.73 11.75 -16.19
N LEU A 65 -6.05 10.93 -15.38
CA LEU A 65 -5.75 9.54 -15.69
C LEU A 65 -7.02 8.67 -15.82
N VAL A 66 -8.06 8.95 -15.04
CA VAL A 66 -9.35 8.22 -15.11
C VAL A 66 -10.06 8.37 -16.44
N ASN A 67 -9.73 9.41 -17.22
CA ASN A 67 -10.30 9.65 -18.54
C ASN A 67 -9.57 8.91 -19.67
N TYR A 68 -8.40 8.31 -19.42
CA TYR A 68 -7.73 7.49 -20.44
C TYR A 68 -8.58 6.26 -20.78
N PRO A 69 -8.72 5.90 -22.08
CA PRO A 69 -9.68 4.87 -22.51
C PRO A 69 -9.58 3.56 -21.76
N GLU A 70 -8.37 3.08 -21.48
CA GLU A 70 -8.09 1.85 -20.76
C GLU A 70 -8.52 1.89 -19.29
N VAL A 71 -8.31 3.03 -18.61
CA VAL A 71 -8.71 3.23 -17.21
C VAL A 71 -10.22 3.43 -17.15
N ALA A 72 -10.76 4.32 -17.97
CA ALA A 72 -12.18 4.62 -18.06
C ALA A 72 -13.01 3.36 -18.35
N ARG A 73 -12.50 2.46 -19.20
CA ARG A 73 -13.15 1.18 -19.47
C ARG A 73 -13.25 0.31 -18.21
N LEU A 74 -12.16 0.20 -17.43
CA LEU A 74 -12.17 -0.58 -16.18
C LEU A 74 -13.15 0.02 -15.16
N LEU A 75 -13.14 1.34 -14.99
CA LEU A 75 -14.00 2.04 -14.03
C LEU A 75 -15.49 2.00 -14.37
N ARG A 76 -15.84 1.97 -15.67
CA ARG A 76 -17.23 1.79 -16.12
C ARG A 76 -17.77 0.38 -15.86
N MET A 77 -16.89 -0.62 -15.86
CA MET A 77 -17.27 -2.02 -15.65
C MET A 77 -17.50 -2.36 -14.17
N ASP A 78 -16.93 -1.58 -13.25
CA ASP A 78 -16.97 -1.91 -11.83
C ASP A 78 -16.94 -0.63 -10.96
N SER A 79 -18.10 -0.25 -10.42
CA SER A 79 -18.24 0.95 -9.60
C SER A 79 -17.43 0.90 -8.29
N PHE A 80 -17.11 -0.30 -7.79
CA PHE A 80 -16.27 -0.46 -6.60
C PHE A 80 -14.86 0.12 -6.82
N LEU A 81 -14.33 0.04 -8.05
CA LEU A 81 -13.02 0.60 -8.36
C LEU A 81 -12.98 2.12 -8.19
N ASN A 82 -14.07 2.83 -8.47
CA ASN A 82 -14.15 4.27 -8.25
C ASN A 82 -14.03 4.60 -6.75
N GLY A 83 -14.79 3.88 -5.90
CA GLY A 83 -14.68 4.05 -4.44
C GLY A 83 -13.29 3.70 -3.91
N GLY A 84 -12.63 2.70 -4.50
CA GLY A 84 -11.27 2.33 -4.14
C GLY A 84 -10.22 3.36 -4.55
N LEU A 85 -10.38 4.03 -5.69
CA LEU A 85 -9.50 5.14 -6.09
C LEU A 85 -9.59 6.33 -5.13
N GLU A 86 -10.78 6.62 -4.60
CA GLU A 86 -10.95 7.66 -3.57
C GLU A 86 -10.22 7.30 -2.27
N LEU A 87 -10.24 6.02 -1.85
CA LEU A 87 -9.41 5.58 -0.72
C LEU A 87 -7.92 5.71 -1.02
N LEU A 88 -7.50 5.40 -2.24
CA LEU A 88 -6.12 5.54 -2.66
C LEU A 88 -5.65 7.00 -2.54
N LYS A 89 -6.44 7.96 -3.04
CA LYS A 89 -6.18 9.40 -2.86
C LYS A 89 -6.14 9.77 -1.38
N THR A 90 -7.12 9.32 -0.61
CA THR A 90 -7.26 9.66 0.82
C THR A 90 -6.03 9.24 1.64
N TYR A 91 -5.52 8.02 1.43
CA TYR A 91 -4.44 7.50 2.27
C TYR A 91 -3.04 7.80 1.78
N HIS A 92 -2.86 8.10 0.49
CA HIS A 92 -1.53 8.15 -0.12
C HIS A 92 -1.16 9.51 -0.73
N THR A 93 -2.12 10.38 -1.08
CA THR A 93 -1.81 11.68 -1.69
C THR A 93 -1.09 12.61 -0.71
N GLY A 94 0.07 13.12 -1.08
CA GLY A 94 0.81 14.10 -0.28
C GLY A 94 1.38 13.53 1.03
N THR A 95 1.37 12.21 1.19
CA THR A 95 1.88 11.54 2.38
C THR A 95 3.10 10.69 2.06
N LYS A 96 4.06 10.63 2.99
CA LYS A 96 5.14 9.63 2.96
C LYS A 96 4.61 8.30 3.48
N SER A 97 3.75 7.66 2.70
CA SER A 97 3.05 6.43 3.11
C SER A 97 3.91 5.17 2.93
N LEU A 98 5.05 5.27 2.23
CA LEU A 98 5.97 4.16 2.01
C LEU A 98 7.01 4.06 3.14
N ALA A 99 7.47 2.86 3.42
CA ALA A 99 8.57 2.56 4.34
C ALA A 99 9.29 1.28 3.89
N GLU A 100 10.54 1.11 4.33
CA GLU A 100 11.22 -0.18 4.21
C GLU A 100 11.01 -1.00 5.48
N LEU A 101 10.93 -2.32 5.32
CA LEU A 101 10.95 -3.26 6.43
C LEU A 101 12.06 -4.28 6.21
N GLU A 102 13.15 -4.14 6.96
CA GLU A 102 14.21 -5.13 6.99
C GLU A 102 13.76 -6.35 7.82
N TRP A 103 13.14 -7.32 7.17
CA TRP A 103 12.75 -8.55 7.85
C TRP A 103 13.87 -9.59 7.84
N ARG A 104 14.72 -9.59 8.88
CA ARG A 104 15.91 -10.46 8.98
C ARG A 104 15.63 -11.97 9.04
N ASN A 105 14.40 -12.39 9.39
CA ASN A 105 14.08 -13.79 9.72
C ASN A 105 12.96 -14.42 8.86
N SER A 106 12.70 -13.87 7.67
CA SER A 106 11.68 -14.37 6.74
C SER A 106 12.12 -13.98 5.34
N PRO A 107 12.72 -14.91 4.59
CA PRO A 107 13.10 -14.67 3.19
C PRO A 107 11.89 -14.42 2.29
N ASN A 108 10.66 -14.55 2.82
CA ASN A 108 9.41 -14.48 2.08
C ASN A 108 8.60 -13.21 2.37
N PHE A 109 9.09 -12.28 3.20
CA PHE A 109 8.42 -11.00 3.37
C PHE A 109 8.77 -10.07 2.22
N PHE A 110 7.79 -9.83 1.34
CA PHE A 110 7.96 -8.93 0.21
C PHE A 110 7.36 -7.56 0.50
N GLY A 111 6.15 -7.48 1.08
CA GLY A 111 5.53 -6.21 1.46
C GLY A 111 4.31 -6.38 2.35
N VAL A 112 3.85 -5.27 2.94
CA VAL A 112 2.55 -5.19 3.62
C VAL A 112 1.97 -3.79 3.56
N ASN A 113 0.70 -3.71 3.17
CA ASN A 113 -0.14 -2.54 3.37
C ASN A 113 -0.81 -2.61 4.75
N TYR A 114 -0.19 -1.96 5.73
CA TYR A 114 -0.62 -2.01 7.12
C TYR A 114 -1.67 -0.94 7.42
N PRO A 115 -2.89 -1.32 7.85
CA PRO A 115 -3.92 -0.39 8.28
C PRO A 115 -3.76 -0.03 9.77
N TYR A 116 -3.79 1.26 10.09
CA TYR A 116 -3.75 1.75 11.48
C TYR A 116 -5.11 2.29 11.91
N GLY A 117 -5.52 1.95 13.15
CA GLY A 117 -6.76 2.45 13.73
C GLY A 117 -7.99 2.01 12.95
N VAL A 118 -8.14 0.71 12.74
CA VAL A 118 -9.28 0.13 12.03
C VAL A 118 -10.52 0.22 12.92
N SER A 119 -11.60 0.78 12.37
CA SER A 119 -12.90 0.90 13.05
C SER A 119 -14.04 0.89 12.03
N GLU A 120 -15.26 0.55 12.48
CA GLU A 120 -16.47 0.70 11.66
C GLU A 120 -16.78 2.18 11.46
N THR A 121 -17.16 2.55 10.23
CA THR A 121 -17.57 3.92 9.89
C THR A 121 -18.94 3.95 9.24
N GLY A 122 -19.60 5.11 9.24
CA GLY A 122 -20.83 5.35 8.48
C GLY A 122 -20.61 5.54 6.97
N SER A 123 -19.41 5.23 6.46
CA SER A 123 -19.09 5.36 5.04
C SER A 123 -19.80 4.29 4.20
N PHE A 124 -19.97 4.53 2.90
CA PHE A 124 -20.52 3.52 1.98
C PHE A 124 -19.72 2.21 2.03
N PRO A 125 -20.36 1.01 2.00
CA PRO A 125 -19.64 -0.25 2.08
C PRO A 125 -18.70 -0.44 0.87
N LEU A 126 -17.43 -0.74 1.12
CA LEU A 126 -16.45 -0.95 0.06
C LEU A 126 -15.63 -2.22 0.29
N GLY A 127 -15.52 -3.02 -0.77
CA GLY A 127 -14.78 -4.27 -0.75
C GLY A 127 -15.34 -5.29 0.23
N THR A 128 -14.51 -6.26 0.60
CA THR A 128 -14.89 -7.35 1.50
C THR A 128 -15.10 -6.88 2.93
N ASP A 129 -14.37 -5.85 3.36
CA ASP A 129 -14.44 -5.29 4.72
C ASP A 129 -15.57 -4.28 4.93
N ARG A 130 -16.38 -4.04 3.89
CA ARG A 130 -17.62 -3.25 3.90
C ARG A 130 -17.44 -1.89 4.60
N PHE A 131 -17.82 -1.78 5.87
CA PHE A 131 -17.87 -0.55 6.65
C PHE A 131 -16.60 -0.27 7.46
N LEU A 132 -15.67 -1.22 7.56
CA LEU A 132 -14.43 -1.00 8.27
C LEU A 132 -13.54 -0.03 7.47
N ARG A 133 -12.90 0.92 8.15
CA ARG A 133 -11.89 1.82 7.58
C ARG A 133 -10.70 1.92 8.50
N ALA A 134 -9.52 2.07 7.90
CA ALA A 134 -8.33 2.47 8.62
C ALA A 134 -8.34 3.99 8.82
N ARG A 135 -7.81 4.49 9.93
CA ARG A 135 -7.51 5.92 10.09
C ARG A 135 -6.35 6.36 9.19
N SER A 136 -5.37 5.49 9.01
CA SER A 136 -4.23 5.72 8.10
C SER A 136 -3.64 4.41 7.61
N ARG A 137 -2.84 4.45 6.55
CA ARG A 137 -2.14 3.28 5.99
C ARG A 137 -0.65 3.57 5.83
N LYS A 138 0.18 2.56 6.06
CA LYS A 138 1.60 2.55 5.69
C LYS A 138 1.89 1.32 4.86
N ILE A 139 2.60 1.51 3.76
CA ILE A 139 3.06 0.42 2.91
C ILE A 139 4.53 0.17 3.23
N TYR A 140 4.80 -1.00 3.77
CA TYR A 140 6.14 -1.49 4.02
C TYR A 140 6.57 -2.36 2.85
N LEU A 141 7.78 -2.12 2.34
CA LEU A 141 8.33 -2.82 1.20
C LEU A 141 9.69 -3.43 1.57
N GLY A 142 9.89 -4.71 1.28
CA GLY A 142 11.19 -5.36 1.34
C GLY A 142 11.97 -5.07 0.06
N ILE A 143 12.74 -3.98 0.02
CA ILE A 143 13.39 -3.51 -1.23
C ILE A 143 14.90 -3.75 -1.30
N ARG A 144 15.55 -4.14 -0.20
CA ARG A 144 17.01 -4.19 -0.08
C ARG A 144 17.69 -5.05 -1.15
N ASN A 145 17.08 -6.19 -1.49
CA ASN A 145 17.61 -7.14 -2.49
C ASN A 145 16.75 -7.27 -3.75
N SER A 146 15.74 -6.40 -3.90
CA SER A 146 14.83 -6.46 -5.05
C SER A 146 15.33 -5.56 -6.17
N THR A 147 15.10 -5.97 -7.41
CA THR A 147 15.24 -5.12 -8.59
C THR A 147 14.19 -3.99 -8.57
N PRO A 148 14.43 -2.89 -9.33
CA PRO A 148 13.41 -1.87 -9.52
C PRO A 148 12.08 -2.40 -10.06
N PHE A 149 12.11 -3.41 -10.93
CA PHE A 149 10.91 -3.99 -11.52
C PHE A 149 10.08 -4.80 -10.50
N GLU A 150 10.75 -5.60 -9.67
CA GLU A 150 10.08 -6.33 -8.58
C GLU A 150 9.48 -5.38 -7.55
N THR A 151 10.18 -4.28 -7.26
CA THR A 151 9.68 -3.25 -6.35
C THR A 151 8.42 -2.57 -6.90
N ASP A 152 8.42 -2.25 -8.20
CA ASP A 152 7.26 -1.67 -8.88
C ASP A 152 6.05 -2.63 -8.87
N LYS A 153 6.26 -3.93 -9.04
CA LYS A 153 5.20 -4.95 -8.91
C LYS A 153 4.65 -5.01 -7.49
N LEU A 154 5.54 -4.98 -6.51
CA LEU A 154 5.19 -5.07 -5.11
C LEU A 154 4.38 -3.86 -4.65
N ILE A 155 4.79 -2.63 -4.96
CA ILE A 155 4.01 -1.45 -4.58
C ILE A 155 2.63 -1.45 -5.25
N VAL A 156 2.52 -1.91 -6.49
CA VAL A 156 1.23 -2.09 -7.17
C VAL A 156 0.35 -3.10 -6.42
N HIS A 157 0.92 -4.21 -5.99
CA HIS A 157 0.24 -5.21 -5.16
C HIS A 157 -0.28 -4.58 -3.85
N GLU A 158 0.59 -3.90 -3.11
CA GLU A 158 0.22 -3.30 -1.83
C GLU A 158 -0.82 -2.17 -1.99
N LEU A 159 -0.71 -1.33 -3.00
CA LEU A 159 -1.71 -0.28 -3.28
C LEU A 159 -3.08 -0.86 -3.66
N SER A 160 -3.11 -2.07 -4.25
CA SER A 160 -4.36 -2.75 -4.59
C SER A 160 -5.16 -3.13 -3.35
N HIS A 161 -4.49 -3.47 -2.24
CA HIS A 161 -5.15 -3.65 -0.95
C HIS A 161 -5.82 -2.36 -0.44
N THR A 162 -5.31 -1.18 -0.78
CA THR A 162 -6.00 0.09 -0.47
C THR A 162 -7.28 0.25 -1.26
N ILE A 163 -7.25 -0.01 -2.57
CA ILE A 163 -8.45 0.03 -3.43
C ILE A 163 -9.50 -0.96 -2.95
N CYS A 164 -9.07 -2.15 -2.51
CA CYS A 164 -9.96 -3.16 -1.95
C CYS A 164 -10.51 -2.86 -0.57
N ASN A 165 -10.04 -1.79 0.07
CA ASN A 165 -10.28 -1.56 1.48
C ASN A 165 -9.94 -2.79 2.33
N ASP A 166 -8.91 -3.56 1.94
CA ASP A 166 -8.46 -4.69 2.74
C ASP A 166 -7.81 -4.12 4.01
N VAL A 167 -8.54 -4.15 5.11
CA VAL A 167 -8.10 -3.73 6.45
C VAL A 167 -7.99 -4.92 7.40
N VAL A 168 -8.51 -6.08 6.99
CA VAL A 168 -8.32 -7.37 7.64
C VAL A 168 -7.37 -8.22 6.79
N TYR A 169 -6.41 -8.89 7.44
CA TYR A 169 -5.49 -9.80 6.75
C TYR A 169 -6.23 -10.98 6.09
N ARG A 170 -5.84 -11.30 4.86
CA ARG A 170 -6.34 -12.45 4.11
C ARG A 170 -5.19 -13.14 3.40
N ALA A 171 -5.12 -14.46 3.52
CA ALA A 171 -4.13 -15.26 2.80
C ALA A 171 -4.47 -15.43 1.31
N VAL A 172 -5.75 -15.28 0.93
CA VAL A 172 -6.24 -15.48 -0.44
C VAL A 172 -6.79 -14.17 -0.99
N HIS A 173 -6.33 -13.79 -2.17
CA HIS A 173 -6.80 -12.60 -2.89
C HIS A 173 -8.16 -12.83 -3.53
N SER A 174 -9.08 -11.89 -3.31
CA SER A 174 -10.42 -11.90 -3.91
C SER A 174 -10.40 -11.50 -5.39
N ASP A 175 -11.51 -11.69 -6.09
CA ASP A 175 -11.63 -11.19 -7.47
C ASP A 175 -11.61 -9.65 -7.54
N ASN A 176 -12.11 -8.97 -6.50
CA ASN A 176 -11.97 -7.52 -6.37
C ASN A 176 -10.51 -7.10 -6.29
N PHE A 177 -9.67 -7.88 -5.60
CA PHE A 177 -8.23 -7.66 -5.56
C PHE A 177 -7.60 -7.79 -6.94
N LYS A 178 -7.91 -8.85 -7.69
CA LYS A 178 -7.37 -9.03 -9.06
C LYS A 178 -7.74 -7.86 -9.96
N LYS A 179 -8.99 -7.37 -9.88
CA LYS A 179 -9.45 -6.19 -10.63
C LYS A 179 -8.72 -4.92 -10.21
N ALA A 180 -8.56 -4.69 -8.90
CA ALA A 180 -7.80 -3.56 -8.36
C ALA A 180 -6.34 -3.59 -8.82
N GLU A 181 -5.72 -4.77 -8.85
CA GLU A 181 -4.34 -4.95 -9.30
C GLU A 181 -4.20 -4.68 -10.80
N ILE A 182 -5.16 -5.10 -11.62
CA ILE A 182 -5.20 -4.73 -13.05
C ILE A 182 -5.29 -3.21 -13.20
N LEU A 183 -6.20 -2.55 -12.49
CA LEU A 183 -6.33 -1.10 -12.51
C LEU A 183 -5.03 -0.40 -12.10
N MET A 184 -4.41 -0.84 -11.00
CA MET A 184 -3.15 -0.26 -10.54
C MET A 184 -1.98 -0.52 -11.49
N LYS A 185 -1.92 -1.68 -12.15
CA LYS A 185 -0.94 -1.93 -13.22
C LYS A 185 -1.16 -0.95 -14.37
N THR A 186 -2.41 -0.75 -14.80
CA THR A 186 -2.75 0.19 -15.88
C THR A 186 -2.34 1.61 -15.52
N LEU A 187 -2.64 2.07 -14.30
CA LEU A 187 -2.19 3.38 -13.82
C LEU A 187 -0.67 3.43 -13.73
N TRP A 188 -0.03 2.54 -12.97
CA TRP A 188 1.39 2.59 -12.63
C TRP A 188 2.35 2.51 -13.83
N TYR A 189 1.96 1.78 -14.87
CA TYR A 189 2.75 1.61 -16.09
C TYR A 189 2.25 2.43 -17.27
N SER A 190 1.26 3.31 -17.07
CA SER A 190 0.77 4.18 -18.14
C SER A 190 1.90 5.04 -18.70
N LYS A 191 2.08 4.99 -20.02
CA LYS A 191 3.07 5.82 -20.73
C LYS A 191 2.75 7.31 -20.57
N ASN A 192 1.48 7.65 -20.33
CA ASN A 192 1.00 9.01 -20.21
C ASN A 192 1.49 9.70 -18.92
N ILE A 193 1.94 8.94 -17.92
CA ILE A 193 2.60 9.50 -16.73
C ILE A 193 3.97 10.10 -17.07
N LYS A 194 4.61 9.67 -18.17
CA LYS A 194 5.89 10.24 -18.60
C LYS A 194 5.70 11.60 -19.29
N SER A 195 4.53 11.88 -19.86
CA SER A 195 4.19 13.12 -20.56
C SER A 195 3.55 14.19 -19.68
N LEU A 196 3.05 13.79 -18.51
CA LEU A 196 2.65 14.69 -17.42
C LEU A 196 3.88 15.21 -16.67
#